data_AF-A0A832WUM6-F1
#
_entry.id   AF-A0A832WUM6-F1
#
_cell.length_a   1.000
_cell.length_b   1.000
_cell.length_c   1.000
_cell.angle_alpha   90.00
_cell.angle_beta   90.00
_cell.angle_gamma   90.00
#
_symmetry.space_group_name_H-M   'P 1'
#
loop_
_entity.id
_entity.type
_entity.pdbx_description
1 polymer ?
#
loop_
_entity_poly.entity_id
_entity_poly.type
_entity_poly.pdbx_seq_one_letter_code
_entity_poly.pdbx_strand_id
1 'polypeptide(L)' 'MMGVSVPGLNLFSTLELVKDLAYKELYDPEIIRNEIKENRMLYEFGDISEEAYNTRKTELMNQLEQVQKLLNANVSFL' A
#
# COMPACT_ATOMS: atom_id res chain seq x y z
N MET A 1 -0.63 29.49 -38.33
CA MET A 1 -1.87 28.98 -37.72
C MET A 1 -2.06 27.56 -38.23
N MET A 2 -2.22 26.49 -37.45
CA MET A 2 -2.58 26.35 -36.05
C MET A 2 -1.77 25.21 -35.43
N GLY A 3 -1.14 25.46 -34.28
CA GLY A 3 -0.72 24.37 -33.40
C GLY A 3 -1.99 23.73 -32.84
N VAL A 4 -2.10 22.41 -32.95
CA VAL A 4 -3.23 21.66 -32.41
C VAL A 4 -3.04 21.60 -30.90
N SER A 5 -3.50 22.64 -30.20
CA SER A 5 -3.75 22.58 -28.77
C SER A 5 -4.94 21.66 -28.59
N VAL A 6 -4.69 20.40 -28.22
CA VAL A 6 -5.74 19.47 -27.80
C VAL A 6 -6.12 19.87 -26.38
N PRO A 7 -7.31 20.47 -26.14
CA PRO A 7 -7.71 20.87 -24.80
C PRO A 7 -8.18 19.61 -24.06
N GLY A 8 -7.50 19.28 -22.96
CA GLY A 8 -8.02 18.29 -21.99
C GLY A 8 -7.04 17.23 -21.52
N LEU A 9 -5.87 17.06 -22.14
CA LEU A 9 -4.81 16.22 -21.58
C LEU A 9 -3.93 17.06 -20.67
N ASN A 10 -4.48 17.44 -19.52
CA ASN A 10 -3.68 18.00 -18.45
C ASN A 10 -2.68 16.93 -18.02
N LEU A 11 -1.39 17.15 -18.32
CA LEU A 11 -0.29 16.35 -17.78
C LEU A 11 -0.43 16.20 -16.26
N PHE A 12 -1.00 17.22 -15.60
CA PHE A 12 -1.38 17.21 -14.19
C PHE A 12 -2.33 16.07 -13.80
N SER A 13 -3.40 15.80 -14.56
CA SER A 13 -4.38 14.76 -14.23
C SER A 13 -3.81 13.35 -14.40
N THR A 14 -2.93 13.15 -15.39
CA THR A 14 -2.21 11.89 -15.56
C THR A 14 -1.15 11.71 -14.45
N LEU A 15 -0.49 12.79 -14.05
CA LEU A 15 0.47 12.76 -12.93
C LEU A 15 -0.22 12.47 -11.60
N GLU A 16 -1.45 12.97 -11.40
CA GLU A 16 -2.28 12.75 -10.22
C GLU A 16 -2.76 11.30 -10.14
N LEU A 17 -3.18 10.71 -11.27
CA LEU A 17 -3.52 9.28 -11.36
C LEU A 17 -2.30 8.37 -11.12
N VAL A 18 -1.13 8.70 -11.66
CA VAL A 18 0.11 7.97 -11.40
C VAL A 18 0.56 8.15 -9.96
N LYS A 19 0.39 9.34 -9.37
CA LYS A 19 0.61 9.57 -7.95
C LYS A 19 -0.32 8.72 -7.11
N ASP A 20 -1.61 8.70 -7.40
CA ASP A 20 -2.60 7.93 -6.63
C ASP A 20 -2.36 6.43 -6.74
N LEU A 21 -1.90 5.94 -7.90
CA LEU A 21 -1.47 4.54 -8.06
C LEU A 21 -0.18 4.23 -7.30
N ALA A 22 0.83 5.10 -7.38
CA ALA A 22 2.08 4.93 -6.63
C ALA A 22 1.88 5.08 -5.12
N TYR A 23 0.99 5.97 -4.68
CA TYR A 23 0.63 6.16 -3.26
C TYR A 23 -0.23 4.99 -2.75
N LYS A 24 -1.13 4.46 -3.59
CA LYS A 24 -1.85 3.22 -3.29
C LYS A 24 -0.89 2.05 -3.17
N GLU A 25 0.04 1.83 -4.11
CA GLU A 25 0.96 0.69 -4.05
C GLU A 25 1.97 0.78 -2.89
N LEU A 26 2.50 1.97 -2.58
CA LEU A 26 3.51 2.14 -1.51
C LEU A 26 2.93 2.10 -0.09
N TYR A 27 1.62 2.33 0.07
CA TYR A 27 0.94 2.34 1.36
C TYR A 27 -0.38 1.56 1.29
N ASP A 28 -0.46 0.47 0.51
CA ASP A 28 -1.67 -0.34 0.47
C ASP A 28 -1.75 -1.19 1.74
N PRO A 29 -2.68 -0.90 2.68
CA PRO A 29 -2.88 -1.79 3.80
C PRO A 29 -3.33 -3.20 3.36
N GLU A 30 -3.87 -3.37 2.14
CA GLU A 30 -4.19 -4.70 1.58
C GLU A 30 -2.95 -5.52 1.25
N ILE A 31 -1.86 -4.91 0.77
CA ILE A 31 -0.60 -5.63 0.51
C ILE A 31 -0.06 -6.20 1.83
N ILE A 32 0.02 -5.37 2.86
CA ILE A 32 0.48 -5.80 4.19
C ILE A 32 -0.45 -6.86 4.78
N ARG A 33 -1.78 -6.73 4.61
CA ARG A 33 -2.75 -7.76 5.02
C ARG A 33 -2.54 -9.08 4.29
N ASN A 34 -2.17 -9.06 3.01
CA ASN A 34 -1.89 -10.28 2.24
C ASN A 34 -0.58 -10.93 2.68
N GLU A 35 0.47 -10.16 2.95
CA GLU A 35 1.72 -10.69 3.52
C GLU A 35 1.50 -11.34 4.88
N ILE A 36 0.62 -10.79 5.73
CA ILE A 36 0.26 -11.41 7.02
C ILE A 36 -0.39 -12.79 6.80
N LYS A 37 -1.28 -12.91 5.81
CA LYS A 37 -1.94 -14.18 5.46
C LYS A 37 -0.93 -15.19 4.93
N GLU A 38 -0.03 -14.76 4.05
CA GLU A 38 1.02 -15.61 3.49
C GLU A 38 1.98 -16.11 4.56
N ASN A 39 2.48 -15.22 5.45
CA ASN A 39 3.32 -15.59 6.58
C ASN A 39 2.63 -16.64 7.49
N ARG A 40 1.32 -16.50 7.70
CA ARG A 40 0.53 -17.50 8.43
C ARG A 40 0.43 -18.83 7.69
N MET A 41 0.20 -18.81 6.38
CA MET A 41 0.15 -20.03 5.57
C MET A 41 1.49 -20.78 5.61
N LEU A 42 2.61 -20.08 5.44
CA LEU A 42 3.95 -20.68 5.52
C LEU A 42 4.18 -21.36 6.88
N TYR A 43 3.74 -20.74 7.97
CA TYR A 43 3.81 -21.36 9.29
C TYR A 43 2.90 -22.59 9.41
N GLU A 44 1.66 -22.49 8.95
CA GLU A 44 0.69 -23.60 8.98
C GLU A 44 1.14 -24.80 8.12
N PHE A 45 1.87 -24.56 7.03
CA PHE A 45 2.48 -25.60 6.20
C PHE A 45 3.80 -26.14 6.75
N GLY A 46 4.37 -25.52 7.78
CA GLY A 46 5.65 -25.90 8.37
C GLY A 46 6.88 -25.44 7.57
N ASP A 47 6.70 -24.52 6.62
CA ASP A 47 7.78 -23.96 5.80
C ASP A 47 8.67 -22.98 6.59
N ILE A 48 8.15 -22.40 7.67
CA ILE A 48 8.87 -21.51 8.59
C ILE A 48 8.70 -21.91 10.05
N SER A 49 9.69 -21.59 10.88
CA SER A 49 9.63 -21.82 12.33
C SER A 49 8.65 -20.86 13.02
N GLU A 50 8.19 -21.23 14.21
CA GLU A 50 7.34 -20.37 15.05
C GLU A 50 8.04 -19.03 15.37
N GLU A 51 9.34 -19.04 15.63
CA GLU A 51 10.13 -17.83 15.88
C GLU A 51 10.16 -16.91 14.65
N ALA A 52 10.40 -17.47 13.46
CA ALA A 52 10.41 -16.72 12.21
C ALA A 52 9.01 -16.13 11.90
N TYR A 53 7.98 -16.94 12.08
CA TYR A 53 6.58 -16.53 11.94
C TYR A 53 6.23 -15.36 12.86
N ASN A 54 6.54 -15.47 14.15
CA ASN A 54 6.21 -14.47 15.16
C ASN A 54 6.98 -13.17 14.95
N THR A 55 8.26 -13.26 14.60
CA THR A 55 9.09 -12.08 14.27
C THR A 55 8.48 -11.34 13.08
N ARG A 56 8.26 -12.04 11.95
CA ARG A 56 7.72 -11.43 10.74
C ARG A 56 6.30 -10.90 10.92
N LYS A 57 5.45 -11.63 11.63
CA LYS A 57 4.08 -11.19 11.96
C LYS A 57 4.10 -9.87 12.74
N THR A 58 4.98 -9.74 13.73
CA THR A 58 5.08 -8.53 14.54
C THR A 58 5.50 -7.32 13.71
N GLU A 59 6.47 -7.50 12.81
CA GLU A 59 6.89 -6.45 11.87
C GLU A 59 5.72 -5.99 10.98
N LEU A 60 5.03 -6.94 10.35
CA LEU A 60 3.91 -6.64 9.45
C LEU A 60 2.74 -5.97 10.17
N MET A 61 2.43 -6.39 11.39
CA MET A 61 1.38 -5.75 12.20
C MET A 61 1.76 -4.30 12.57
N ASN A 62 3.02 -4.05 12.94
CA ASN A 62 3.50 -2.69 13.23
C ASN A 62 3.48 -1.80 11.99
N GLN A 63 3.80 -2.34 10.81
CA GLN A 63 3.69 -1.62 9.55
C GLN A 63 2.23 -1.26 9.25
N LEU A 64 1.32 -2.24 9.35
CA LEU A 64 -0.11 -2.03 9.11
C LEU A 64 -0.69 -0.96 10.03
N GLU A 65 -0.31 -0.96 11.31
CA GLU A 65 -0.75 0.05 12.27
C GLU A 65 -0.30 1.46 11.87
N GLN A 66 0.96 1.61 11.45
CA GLN A 66 1.49 2.90 10.99
C GLN A 66 0.76 3.41 9.75
N VAL A 67 0.56 2.54 8.76
CA VAL A 67 -0.19 2.88 7.54
C VAL A 67 -1.63 3.28 7.90
N GLN A 68 -2.30 2.52 8.76
CA GLN A 68 -3.67 2.84 9.16
C GLN A 68 -3.77 4.16 9.92
N LYS A 69 -2.80 4.50 10.77
CA LYS A 69 -2.73 5.80 11.45
C LYS A 69 -2.58 6.94 10.44
N LEU A 70 -1.72 6.80 9.44
CA LEU A 70 -1.53 7.80 8.39
C LEU A 70 -2.81 8.00 7.57
N LEU A 71 -3.47 6.90 7.17
CA LEU A 71 -4.73 6.96 6.43
C LEU A 71 -5.84 7.65 7.26
N ASN A 72 -6.01 7.27 8.52
CA ASN A 72 -7.02 7.85 9.41
C ASN A 72 -6.75 9.34 9.68
N ALA A 73 -5.48 9.72 9.85
CA ALA A 73 -5.10 11.12 10.02
C ALA A 73 -5.45 11.94 8.77
N ASN A 74 -5.16 11.41 7.58
CA ASN A 74 -5.46 12.09 6.31
C ASN A 74 -6.97 12.30 6.10
N VAL A 75 -7.80 11.35 6.52
CA VAL A 75 -9.27 11.46 6.46
C VAL A 75 -9.82 12.47 7.47
N SER A 76 -9.14 12.73 8.59
CA SER A 76 -9.57 13.71 9.60
C SER A 76 -9.30 15.17 9.23
N PHE A 77 -8.51 15.43 8.18
CA PHE A 77 -8.19 16.78 7.70
C PHE A 77 -8.99 17.19 6.44
N LEU A 78 -9.87 16.30 5.94
CA LEU A 78 -10.82 16.55 4.84
C LEU A 78 -12.23 16.74 5.38
#